data_AF-A0A9Q0IZ98-F1
#
_entry.id   AF-A0A9Q0IZ98-F1
#
_cell.length_a   1.000
_cell.length_b   1.000
_cell.length_c   1.000
_cell.angle_alpha   90.00
_cell.angle_beta   90.00
_cell.angle_gamma   90.00
#
_symmetry.space_group_name_H-M   'P 1'
#
loop_
_entity.id
_entity.type
_entity.pdbx_description
1 polymer ?
#
loop_
_entity_poly.entity_id
_entity_poly.type
_entity_poly.pdbx_seq_one_letter_code
_entity_poly.pdbx_strand_id
1 'polypeptide(L)'
;MGFPEVAVLRAMSWLEVRGKIRTQALSPHTAYEAYLILKISNWAFGLDSMPIETSIEVGCQVSSNIAYLQYQMPKSRLRDEHAQIPTERQDGWLEIKLGEFLNGNRDEEVQMNFKEVKGYQLKGGLTIEGVEVRPKQ
;
A
#
# COMPACT_ATOMS: atom_id res chain seq x y z
N MET A 1 9.93 15.70 -2.12
CA MET A 1 11.21 14.95 -2.20
C MET A 1 10.84 13.48 -2.25
N GLY A 2 11.43 12.72 -3.17
CA GLY A 2 11.17 11.29 -3.31
C GLY A 2 12.16 10.44 -2.51
N PHE A 3 11.99 9.12 -2.57
CA PHE A 3 12.93 8.19 -1.94
C PHE A 3 14.24 8.09 -2.77
N PRO A 4 15.41 7.92 -2.13
CA PRO A 4 16.68 7.82 -2.84
C PRO A 4 16.82 6.51 -3.64
N GLU A 5 16.02 5.50 -3.31
CA GLU A 5 16.02 4.17 -3.91
C GLU A 5 14.59 3.75 -4.24
N VAL A 6 14.45 2.94 -5.29
CA VAL A 6 13.16 2.37 -5.71
C VAL A 6 13.34 0.89 -6.05
N ALA A 7 12.31 0.08 -5.80
CA ALA A 7 12.29 -1.32 -6.21
C ALA A 7 11.56 -1.45 -7.56
N VAL A 8 12.19 -2.12 -8.53
CA VAL A 8 11.59 -2.39 -9.85
C VAL A 8 11.31 -3.88 -10.01
N LEU A 9 10.04 -4.20 -10.23
CA LEU A 9 9.51 -5.55 -10.21
C LEU A 9 9.26 -6.01 -11.65
N ARG A 10 10.20 -6.81 -12.20
CA ARG A 10 10.16 -7.24 -13.62
C ARG A 10 9.25 -8.44 -13.87
N ALA A 11 9.35 -9.47 -13.03
CA ALA A 11 8.54 -10.68 -13.13
C ALA A 11 8.50 -11.40 -11.77
N MET A 12 7.31 -11.70 -11.26
CA MET A 12 7.12 -12.49 -10.04
C MET A 12 5.83 -13.29 -10.02
N SER A 13 5.81 -14.32 -9.19
CA SER A 13 4.62 -15.11 -8.87
C SER A 13 3.90 -14.61 -7.60
N TRP A 14 4.58 -13.85 -6.73
CA TRP A 14 4.04 -13.36 -5.46
C TRP A 14 4.46 -11.91 -5.18
N LEU A 15 3.51 -11.05 -4.81
CA LEU A 15 3.74 -9.66 -4.43
C LEU A 15 3.45 -9.42 -2.95
N GLU A 16 4.48 -9.01 -2.22
CA GLU A 16 4.36 -8.64 -0.81
C GLU A 16 5.34 -7.50 -0.48
N VAL A 17 4.83 -6.45 0.15
CA VAL A 17 5.60 -5.34 0.70
C VAL A 17 5.27 -5.25 2.18
N ARG A 18 6.32 -5.16 2.99
CA ARG A 18 6.20 -4.97 4.43
C ARG A 18 6.97 -3.71 4.84
N GLY A 19 6.27 -2.80 5.51
CA GLY A 19 6.85 -1.62 6.13
C GLY A 19 6.84 -1.76 7.65
N LYS A 20 7.84 -1.18 8.31
CA LYS A 20 7.92 -1.11 9.78
C LYS A 20 8.38 0.28 10.21
N ILE A 21 7.75 0.83 11.24
CA ILE A 21 8.18 2.07 11.88
C ILE A 21 7.93 2.01 13.38
N ARG A 22 8.81 2.63 14.17
CA ARG A 22 8.61 2.79 15.62
C ARG A 22 7.75 4.02 15.88
N THR A 23 6.77 3.90 16.75
CA THR A 23 5.92 5.04 17.16
C THR A 23 6.71 6.22 17.72
N GLN A 24 7.88 5.96 18.32
CA GLN A 24 8.80 7.00 18.81
C GLN A 24 9.40 7.89 17.71
N ALA A 25 9.42 7.43 16.46
CA ALA A 25 9.85 8.24 15.31
C ALA A 25 8.77 9.24 14.84
N LEU A 26 7.58 9.17 15.45
CA LEU A 26 6.39 9.94 15.09
C LEU A 26 5.95 10.81 16.26
N SER A 27 5.20 11.88 15.96
CA SER A 27 4.63 12.75 16.98
C SER A 27 3.55 11.99 17.78
N PRO A 28 3.54 12.07 19.12
CA PRO A 28 2.53 11.42 19.95
C PRO A 28 1.16 12.09 19.79
N HIS A 29 0.10 11.38 20.20
CA HIS A 29 -1.31 11.83 20.15
C HIS A 29 -1.78 12.28 18.77
N THR A 30 -1.19 11.71 17.72
CA THR A 30 -1.45 12.09 16.33
C THR A 30 -1.98 10.87 15.59
N ALA A 31 -3.08 11.02 14.86
CA ALA A 31 -3.55 10.01 13.94
C ALA A 31 -2.68 10.03 12.69
N TYR A 32 -2.29 8.87 12.19
CA TYR A 32 -1.46 8.70 11.02
C TYR A 32 -2.16 7.83 9.98
N GLU A 33 -1.90 8.13 8.72
CA GLU A 33 -2.25 7.30 7.58
C GLU A 33 -0.97 6.85 6.89
N ALA A 34 -0.96 5.58 6.47
CA ALA A 34 0.16 4.99 5.75
C ALA A 34 -0.24 4.73 4.30
N TYR A 35 0.67 5.04 3.37
CA TYR A 35 0.45 4.89 1.94
C TYR A 35 1.63 4.17 1.27
N LEU A 36 1.36 3.21 0.41
CA LEU A 36 2.37 2.66 -0.50
C LEU A 36 2.40 3.52 -1.77
N ILE A 37 3.59 3.96 -2.15
CA ILE A 37 3.82 4.80 -3.33
C ILE A 37 4.41 3.95 -4.44
N LEU A 38 3.75 3.95 -5.60
CA LEU A 38 4.07 3.03 -6.69
C LEU A 38 3.78 3.62 -8.08
N LYS A 39 4.36 3.01 -9.10
CA LYS A 39 4.06 3.25 -10.51
C LYS A 39 3.74 1.94 -11.21
N ILE A 40 2.77 1.99 -12.11
CA ILE A 40 2.41 0.88 -12.99
C ILE A 40 2.86 1.28 -14.40
N SER A 41 3.73 0.47 -14.99
CA SER A 41 4.26 0.70 -16.32
C SER A 41 3.20 0.39 -17.39
N ASN A 42 3.29 1.02 -18.55
CA ASN A 42 2.42 0.74 -19.69
C ASN A 42 2.53 -0.71 -20.22
N TRP A 43 3.65 -1.39 -19.96
CA TRP A 43 3.88 -2.80 -20.30
C TRP A 43 3.52 -3.76 -19.16
N ALA A 44 2.91 -3.28 -18.07
CA ALA A 44 2.55 -4.12 -16.94
C ALA A 44 1.55 -5.22 -17.34
N PHE A 45 1.67 -6.36 -16.67
CA PHE A 45 0.82 -7.52 -16.91
C PHE A 45 0.55 -8.27 -15.60
N GLY A 46 -0.58 -8.98 -15.51
CA GLY A 46 -0.92 -9.82 -14.37
C GLY A 46 -1.24 -9.08 -13.05
N LEU A 47 -1.34 -7.75 -13.06
CA LEU A 47 -1.68 -6.92 -11.89
C LEU A 47 -3.20 -6.71 -11.70
N ASP A 48 -4.00 -7.03 -12.71
CA ASP A 48 -5.45 -6.82 -12.78
C ASP A 48 -6.27 -7.99 -12.23
N SER A 49 -5.59 -9.08 -11.89
CA SER A 49 -6.24 -10.37 -11.70
C SER A 49 -6.69 -10.58 -10.26
N MET A 50 -5.92 -10.14 -9.27
CA MET A 50 -6.09 -10.59 -7.87
C MET A 50 -6.22 -9.43 -6.87
N PRO A 51 -7.06 -9.60 -5.83
CA PRO A 51 -7.16 -8.63 -4.75
C PRO A 51 -5.84 -8.60 -3.95
N ILE A 52 -5.48 -7.39 -3.57
CA ILE A 52 -4.44 -7.11 -2.60
C ILE A 52 -5.10 -6.89 -1.25
N GLU A 53 -4.61 -7.55 -0.21
CA GLU A 53 -4.89 -7.19 1.16
C GLU A 53 -3.85 -6.17 1.62
N THR A 54 -4.37 -5.09 2.18
CA THR A 54 -3.60 -4.08 2.89
C THR A 54 -3.89 -4.22 4.38
N SER A 55 -2.89 -4.06 5.22
CA SER A 55 -3.12 -4.04 6.66
C SER A 55 -2.13 -3.17 7.41
N ILE A 56 -2.57 -2.71 8.57
CA ILE A 56 -1.73 -2.06 9.56
C ILE A 56 -1.99 -2.69 10.93
N GLU A 57 -0.91 -2.94 11.66
CA GLU A 57 -0.92 -3.52 13.00
C GLU A 57 -0.10 -2.65 13.94
N VAL A 58 -0.70 -2.27 15.07
CA VAL A 58 -0.07 -1.49 16.14
C VAL A 58 -0.53 -2.05 17.49
N GLY A 59 0.40 -2.61 18.26
CA GLY A 59 0.06 -3.25 19.53
C GLY A 59 -0.94 -4.40 19.33
N CYS A 60 -2.13 -4.29 19.92
CA CYS A 60 -3.22 -5.27 19.75
C CYS A 60 -4.25 -4.87 18.68
N GLN A 61 -4.06 -3.74 17.99
CA GLN A 61 -4.98 -3.23 16.99
C GLN A 61 -4.52 -3.65 15.59
N VAL A 62 -5.42 -4.28 14.84
CA VAL A 62 -5.21 -4.65 13.44
C VAL A 62 -6.35 -4.06 12.62
N SER A 63 -6.00 -3.39 11.52
CA SER A 63 -6.95 -2.96 10.49
C SER A 63 -6.51 -3.52 9.15
N SER A 64 -7.46 -4.00 8.36
CA SER A 64 -7.21 -4.57 7.04
C SER A 64 -8.23 -4.07 6.02
N ASN A 65 -7.82 -3.92 4.77
CA ASN A 65 -8.69 -3.54 3.67
C ASN A 65 -8.30 -4.29 2.38
N ILE A 66 -9.22 -4.38 1.43
CA ILE A 66 -8.98 -4.96 0.11
C ILE A 66 -8.78 -3.84 -0.91
N ALA A 67 -7.82 -4.04 -1.78
CA ALA A 67 -7.52 -3.14 -2.87
C ALA A 67 -7.24 -3.89 -4.18
N TYR A 68 -7.38 -3.18 -5.30
CA TYR A 68 -7.04 -3.69 -6.62
C TYR A 68 -6.09 -2.71 -7.31
N LEU A 69 -5.00 -3.21 -7.91
CA LEU A 69 -4.05 -2.38 -8.68
C LEU A 69 -4.60 -1.93 -10.05
N GLN A 70 -5.88 -2.14 -10.32
CA GLN A 70 -6.49 -1.94 -11.62
C GLN A 70 -6.74 -0.44 -11.89
N TYR A 71 -5.72 0.25 -12.40
CA TYR A 71 -5.78 1.68 -12.74
C TYR A 71 -6.78 2.01 -13.89
N GLN A 72 -7.09 1.04 -14.76
CA GLN A 72 -7.80 1.31 -16.03
C GLN A 72 -9.25 0.82 -16.10
N MET A 73 -9.81 0.23 -15.03
CA MET A 73 -11.18 -0.30 -15.07
C MET A 73 -12.13 0.54 -14.22
N PRO A 74 -13.35 0.80 -14.69
CA PRO A 74 -14.36 1.48 -13.89
C PRO A 74 -14.62 0.72 -12.59
N LYS A 75 -14.76 1.43 -11.45
CA LYS A 75 -15.13 0.84 -10.15
C LYS A 75 -16.37 -0.06 -10.23
N SER A 76 -17.29 0.21 -11.16
CA SER A 76 -18.49 -0.60 -11.40
C SER A 76 -18.22 -2.05 -11.85
N ARG A 77 -16.99 -2.37 -12.27
CA ARG A 77 -16.57 -3.74 -12.60
C ARG A 77 -15.83 -4.44 -11.46
N LEU A 78 -15.51 -3.73 -10.37
CA LEU A 78 -15.00 -4.36 -9.17
C LEU A 78 -16.14 -5.14 -8.53
N ARG A 79 -15.86 -6.38 -8.11
CA ARG A 79 -16.86 -7.21 -7.40
C ARG A 79 -17.15 -6.69 -6.00
N ASP A 80 -16.35 -5.74 -5.53
CA ASP A 80 -16.38 -5.18 -4.18
C ASP A 80 -16.38 -3.66 -4.28
N GLU A 81 -17.51 -3.05 -3.92
CA GLU A 81 -17.73 -1.59 -3.96
C GLU A 81 -16.90 -0.84 -2.91
N HIS A 82 -16.43 -1.54 -1.87
CA HIS A 82 -15.59 -0.97 -0.82
C HIS A 82 -14.10 -1.10 -1.11
N ALA A 83 -13.72 -1.83 -2.16
CA ALA A 83 -12.34 -2.03 -2.50
C ALA A 83 -11.67 -0.73 -2.98
N GLN A 84 -10.44 -0.55 -2.52
CA GLN A 84 -9.64 0.62 -2.86
C GLN A 84 -8.97 0.43 -4.22
N ILE A 85 -8.77 1.53 -4.94
CA ILE A 85 -7.91 1.58 -6.12
C ILE A 85 -6.84 2.64 -5.90
N PRO A 86 -5.63 2.49 -6.48
CA PRO A 86 -4.61 3.50 -6.41
C PRO A 86 -5.11 4.83 -6.97
N THR A 87 -4.74 5.92 -6.30
CA THR A 87 -5.06 7.29 -6.73
C THR A 87 -3.80 7.96 -7.25
N GLU A 88 -3.93 8.71 -8.35
CA GLU A 88 -2.82 9.46 -8.93
C GLU A 88 -2.54 10.75 -8.17
N ARG A 89 -1.27 10.94 -7.82
CA ARG A 89 -0.73 12.14 -7.17
C ARG A 89 -0.34 13.18 -8.22
N GLN A 90 -0.11 14.41 -7.76
CA GLN A 90 0.35 15.51 -8.61
C GLN A 90 1.73 15.27 -9.26
N ASP A 91 2.57 14.42 -8.66
CA ASP A 91 3.90 14.06 -9.16
C ASP A 91 3.89 12.84 -10.11
N GLY A 92 2.69 12.35 -10.48
CA GLY A 92 2.50 11.22 -11.37
C GLY A 92 2.84 9.86 -10.75
N TRP A 93 3.05 9.79 -9.43
CA TRP A 93 3.04 8.52 -8.71
C TRP A 93 1.62 8.13 -8.32
N LEU A 94 1.37 6.83 -8.17
CA LEU A 94 0.15 6.32 -7.57
C LEU A 94 0.37 6.13 -6.07
N GLU A 95 -0.67 6.35 -5.29
CA GLU A 95 -0.70 5.98 -3.87
C GLU A 95 -1.91 5.12 -3.53
N ILE A 96 -1.70 4.20 -2.58
CA ILE A 96 -2.72 3.32 -2.06
C ILE A 96 -2.61 3.28 -0.54
N LYS A 97 -3.75 3.47 0.15
CA LYS A 97 -3.77 3.51 1.61
C LYS A 97 -3.56 2.09 2.17
N LEU A 98 -2.61 1.95 3.07
CA LEU A 98 -2.34 0.71 3.78
C LEU A 98 -3.16 0.58 5.06
N GLY A 99 -3.50 1.71 5.65
CA GLY A 99 -4.30 1.78 6.87
C GLY A 99 -4.12 3.10 7.59
N GLU A 100 -4.70 3.17 8.79
CA GLU A 100 -4.54 4.29 9.72
C GLU A 100 -4.36 3.78 11.14
N PHE A 101 -3.68 4.56 11.96
CA PHE A 101 -3.43 4.24 13.36
C PHE A 101 -3.31 5.52 14.19
N LEU A 102 -3.59 5.42 15.49
CA LEU A 102 -3.37 6.51 16.44
C LEU A 102 -2.04 6.27 17.16
N ASN A 103 -1.12 7.22 17.06
CA ASN A 103 0.10 7.17 17.85
C ASN A 103 -0.18 7.60 19.29
N GLY A 104 -0.02 6.68 20.24
CA GLY A 104 -0.17 6.94 21.68
C GLY A 104 1.14 7.38 22.34
N ASN A 105 1.28 7.04 23.63
CA ASN A 105 2.50 7.28 24.42
C ASN A 105 3.37 6.03 24.58
N ARG A 106 2.97 4.91 23.99
CA ARG A 106 3.70 3.64 24.09
C ARG A 106 4.68 3.52 22.94
N ASP A 107 5.83 2.89 23.22
CA ASP A 107 6.75 2.43 22.19
C ASP A 107 6.19 1.13 21.59
N GLU A 108 5.65 1.25 20.40
CA GLU A 108 5.04 0.16 19.66
C GLU A 108 5.68 0.12 18.27
N GLU A 109 5.79 -1.07 17.71
CA GLU A 109 6.15 -1.24 16.30
C GLU A 109 4.86 -1.22 15.49
N VAL A 110 4.80 -0.32 14.52
CA VAL A 110 3.75 -0.28 13.51
C VAL A 110 4.20 -1.16 12.35
N GLN A 111 3.43 -2.20 12.05
CA GLN A 111 3.65 -3.07 10.89
C GLN A 111 2.63 -2.75 9.81
N MET A 112 3.09 -2.57 8.59
CA MET A 112 2.27 -2.23 7.42
C MET A 112 2.48 -3.29 6.35
N ASN A 113 1.41 -3.84 5.80
CA ASN A 113 1.49 -4.88 4.78
C ASN A 113 0.68 -4.51 3.55
N PHE A 114 1.22 -4.86 2.40
CA PHE A 114 0.56 -4.86 1.10
C PHE A 114 0.87 -6.22 0.47
N LYS A 115 -0.13 -7.09 0.36
CA LYS A 115 0.09 -8.50 0.06
C LYS A 115 -1.00 -9.05 -0.84
N GLU A 116 -0.62 -9.77 -1.87
CA GLU A 116 -1.56 -10.52 -2.69
C GLU A 116 -2.18 -11.68 -1.90
N VAL A 117 -3.51 -11.81 -1.90
CA VAL A 117 -4.21 -12.81 -1.06
C VAL A 117 -4.14 -14.20 -1.67
N LYS A 118 -4.30 -14.29 -2.99
CA LYS A 118 -4.29 -15.53 -3.78
C LYS A 118 -3.71 -15.22 -5.15
N GLY A 119 -2.89 -16.11 -5.69
CA GLY A 119 -2.37 -15.97 -7.06
C GLY A 119 -0.97 -16.55 -7.21
N TYR A 120 -0.77 -17.34 -8.26
CA TYR A 120 0.55 -17.74 -8.77
C TYR A 120 0.80 -17.14 -10.16
N GLN A 121 -0.03 -16.17 -10.55
CA GLN A 121 0.04 -15.55 -11.87
C GLN A 121 1.31 -14.72 -11.97
N LEU A 122 2.00 -14.88 -13.09
CA LEU A 122 3.17 -14.08 -13.40
C LEU A 122 2.72 -12.64 -13.62
N LYS A 123 3.36 -11.73 -12.91
CA LYS A 123 3.08 -10.30 -12.99
C LYS A 123 4.35 -9.48 -13.03
N GLY A 124 4.27 -8.28 -13.61
CA GLY A 124 5.42 -7.40 -13.79
C GLY A 124 5.00 -5.99 -14.16
N GLY A 125 5.99 -5.08 -14.18
CA GLY A 125 5.78 -3.68 -14.55
C GLY A 125 5.42 -2.77 -13.38
N LEU A 126 5.65 -3.21 -12.14
CA LEU A 126 5.45 -2.40 -10.94
C LEU A 126 6.78 -1.76 -10.51
N THR A 127 6.75 -0.48 -10.15
CA THR A 127 7.86 0.19 -9.47
C THR A 127 7.35 0.70 -8.14
N ILE A 128 8.09 0.48 -7.05
CA ILE A 128 7.72 0.89 -5.71
C ILE A 128 8.73 1.91 -5.22
N GLU A 129 8.23 3.08 -4.83
CA GLU A 129 9.06 4.13 -4.24
C GLU A 129 9.31 3.86 -2.75
N GLY A 130 8.25 3.53 -2.02
CA GLY A 130 8.33 3.27 -0.60
C GLY A 130 6.99 3.38 0.10
N VAL A 131 7.03 3.40 1.43
CA VAL A 131 5.87 3.64 2.28
C VAL A 131 6.01 5.01 2.93
N GLU A 132 4.99 5.85 2.76
CA GLU A 132 4.89 7.15 3.41
C GLU A 132 3.89 7.07 4.57
N VAL A 133 4.32 7.55 5.74
CA VAL A 133 3.47 7.68 6.94
C VAL A 133 3.26 9.17 7.21
N ARG A 134 2.02 9.62 7.14
CA ARG A 134 1.66 11.05 7.18
C ARG A 134 0.64 11.32 8.31
N PRO A 135 0.74 12.43 9.05
CA PRO A 135 -0.32 12.84 9.97
C PRO A 135 -1.64 13.02 9.24
N LYS A 136 -2.72 12.48 9.80
CA LYS A 136 -4.09 12.68 9.32
C LYS A 136 -4.55 14.07 9.76
N GLN A 137 -4.91 14.92 8.79
CA GLN A 137 -5.49 16.24 9.05
C GLN A 137 -6.98 16.16 9.40
#